data_AF-A0A6B9GGI5-F1
#
_entry.id   AF-A0A6B9GGI5-F1
#
_cell.length_a   1.000
_cell.length_b   1.000
_cell.length_c   1.000
_cell.angle_alpha   90.00
_cell.angle_beta   90.00
_cell.angle_gamma   90.00
#
_symmetry.space_group_name_H-M   'P 1'
#
loop_
_entity.id
_entity.type
_entity.pdbx_description
1 polymer ?
#
loop_
_entity_poly.entity_id
_entity_poly.type
_entity_poly.pdbx_seq_one_letter_code
_entity_poly.pdbx_strand_id
1 'polypeptide(L)'
;MKDTDKITTYITRPEDNIFADLGFEPDEAAALLAETDREIAQAIELKKQLMVAIKNWMKASGHKQVEAAKLLHVSRPRLSDAVNQKTDKFTIDALVGMVQHTGKTVRMIVE
;
A
#
# COMPACT_ATOMS: atom_id res chain seq x y z
N MET A 1 12.62 -38.48 -28.79
CA MET A 1 12.58 -37.08 -28.29
C MET A 1 11.12 -36.79 -27.97
N LYS A 2 10.75 -36.69 -26.69
CA LYS A 2 9.42 -36.21 -26.31
C LYS A 2 9.61 -34.78 -25.83
N ASP A 3 8.93 -33.90 -26.54
CA ASP A 3 8.93 -32.45 -26.43
C ASP A 3 8.89 -31.98 -24.97
N THR A 4 9.82 -31.10 -24.67
CA THR A 4 9.98 -30.39 -23.41
C THR A 4 8.70 -29.62 -23.07
N ASP A 5 8.15 -29.88 -21.87
CA ASP A 5 7.09 -29.10 -21.24
C ASP A 5 7.34 -27.60 -21.38
N LYS A 6 6.60 -26.95 -22.27
CA LYS A 6 6.49 -25.49 -22.29
C LYS A 6 5.59 -25.12 -21.12
N ILE A 7 6.20 -24.81 -19.98
CA ILE A 7 5.55 -24.01 -18.94
C ILE A 7 5.20 -22.69 -19.61
N THR A 8 3.96 -22.59 -20.09
CA THR A 8 3.44 -21.35 -20.64
C THR A 8 3.15 -20.49 -19.42
N THR A 9 3.95 -19.45 -19.18
CA THR A 9 3.75 -18.51 -18.08
C THR A 9 2.46 -17.75 -18.33
N TYR A 10 1.33 -18.29 -17.88
CA TYR A 10 0.06 -17.58 -17.86
C TYR A 10 0.10 -16.55 -16.74
N ILE A 11 -0.24 -15.30 -17.06
CA ILE A 11 -0.29 -14.18 -16.11
C ILE A 11 -1.67 -13.56 -16.22
N THR A 12 -2.45 -13.60 -15.13
CA THR A 12 -3.71 -12.88 -15.00
C THR A 12 -3.47 -11.39 -15.17
N ARG A 13 -4.25 -10.72 -16.03
CA ARG A 13 -4.14 -9.28 -16.22
C ARG A 13 -4.70 -8.53 -15.01
N PRO A 14 -4.26 -7.30 -14.74
CA PRO A 14 -4.74 -6.52 -13.58
C PRO A 14 -6.27 -6.34 -13.52
N GLU A 15 -6.94 -6.34 -14.68
CA GLU A 15 -8.39 -6.22 -14.81
C GLU A 15 -9.16 -7.55 -14.75
N ASP A 16 -8.46 -8.69 -14.72
CA ASP A 16 -9.05 -10.04 -14.74
C ASP A 16 -9.14 -10.66 -13.33
N ASN A 17 -10.07 -11.60 -13.16
CA ASN A 17 -10.26 -12.29 -11.89
C ASN A 17 -9.31 -13.49 -11.77
N ILE A 18 -8.26 -13.36 -10.95
CA ILE A 18 -7.29 -14.44 -10.69
C ILE A 18 -7.93 -15.71 -10.14
N PHE A 19 -9.03 -15.61 -9.38
CA PHE A 19 -9.74 -16.79 -8.86
C PHE A 19 -10.42 -17.56 -9.99
N ALA A 20 -10.96 -16.88 -11.00
CA ALA A 20 -11.50 -17.57 -12.18
C ALA A 20 -10.39 -18.31 -12.95
N ASP A 21 -9.22 -17.68 -13.10
CA ASP A 21 -8.07 -18.28 -13.78
C ASP A 21 -7.49 -19.49 -13.02
N LEU A 22 -7.64 -19.50 -11.70
CA LEU A 22 -7.28 -20.63 -10.83
C LEU A 22 -8.32 -21.77 -10.83
N GLY A 23 -9.45 -21.59 -11.52
CA GLY A 23 -10.47 -22.63 -11.71
C GLY A 23 -11.58 -22.67 -10.66
N PHE A 24 -11.78 -21.58 -9.91
CA PHE A 24 -12.92 -21.46 -9.00
C PHE A 24 -14.22 -21.29 -9.78
N GLU A 25 -15.34 -21.74 -9.20
CA GLU A 25 -16.66 -21.54 -9.81
C GLU A 25 -16.99 -20.04 -9.93
N PRO A 26 -17.73 -19.60 -10.97
CA PRO A 26 -17.91 -18.17 -11.24
C PRO A 26 -18.43 -17.34 -10.06
N ASP A 27 -19.39 -17.87 -9.31
CA ASP A 27 -19.96 -17.18 -8.15
C ASP A 27 -18.97 -17.10 -6.98
N GLU A 28 -18.19 -18.15 -6.76
CA GLU A 28 -17.15 -18.19 -5.71
C GLU A 28 -15.98 -17.27 -6.06
N ALA A 29 -15.51 -17.31 -7.31
CA ALA A 29 -14.46 -16.42 -7.80
C ALA A 29 -14.85 -14.95 -7.66
N ALA A 30 -16.11 -14.60 -7.96
CA ALA A 30 -16.61 -13.24 -7.79
C ALA A 30 -16.68 -12.83 -6.31
N ALA A 31 -17.10 -13.73 -5.43
CA ALA A 31 -17.15 -13.48 -3.98
C ALA A 31 -15.75 -13.25 -3.39
N LEU A 32 -14.77 -14.08 -3.74
CA LEU A 32 -13.38 -13.97 -3.29
C LEU A 32 -12.71 -12.68 -3.79
N LEU A 33 -12.95 -12.30 -5.04
CA LEU A 33 -12.47 -11.02 -5.58
C LEU A 33 -13.07 -9.84 -4.82
N ALA A 34 -14.39 -9.84 -4.60
CA ALA A 34 -15.06 -8.78 -3.87
C ALA A 34 -14.60 -8.68 -2.41
N GLU A 35 -14.28 -9.80 -1.76
CA GLU A 35 -13.71 -9.82 -0.41
C GLU A 35 -12.29 -9.24 -0.39
N THR A 36 -11.43 -9.71 -1.29
CA THR A 36 -10.05 -9.22 -1.43
C THR A 36 -10.02 -7.72 -1.73
N ASP A 37 -10.89 -7.23 -2.61
CA ASP A 37 -10.99 -5.81 -2.95
C ASP A 37 -11.38 -4.95 -1.72
N ARG A 38 -12.27 -5.44 -0.86
CA ARG A 38 -12.64 -4.76 0.39
C ARG A 38 -11.44 -4.66 1.34
N GLU A 39 -10.70 -5.74 1.52
CA GLU A 39 -9.51 -5.75 2.37
C GLU A 39 -8.42 -4.81 1.85
N ILE A 40 -8.16 -4.82 0.54
CA ILE A 40 -7.22 -3.93 -0.12
C ILE A 40 -7.66 -2.47 0.06
N ALA A 41 -8.94 -2.17 -0.16
CA ALA A 41 -9.48 -0.82 0.02
C ALA A 41 -9.28 -0.31 1.47
N GLN A 42 -9.54 -1.16 2.47
CA GLN A 42 -9.33 -0.83 3.87
C GLN A 42 -7.84 -0.56 4.17
N ALA A 43 -6.94 -1.40 3.68
CA ALA A 43 -5.50 -1.21 3.85
C ALA A 43 -5.01 0.08 3.17
N ILE A 44 -5.51 0.40 1.98
CA ILE A 44 -5.22 1.66 1.27
C ILE A 44 -5.66 2.86 2.09
N GLU A 45 -6.86 2.81 2.67
CA GLU A 45 -7.40 3.91 3.46
C GLU A 45 -6.56 4.16 4.73
N LEU A 46 -6.20 3.11 5.46
CA LEU A 46 -5.30 3.22 6.63
C LEU A 46 -3.95 3.85 6.25
N LYS A 47 -3.34 3.40 5.13
CA LYS A 47 -2.09 3.98 4.63
C LYS A 47 -2.26 5.46 4.28
N LYS A 48 -3.36 5.83 3.62
CA LYS A 48 -3.65 7.24 3.27
C LYS A 48 -3.78 8.11 4.50
N GLN A 49 -4.45 7.65 5.57
CA GLN A 49 -4.58 8.41 6.81
C GLN A 49 -3.22 8.72 7.44
N LEU A 50 -2.33 7.73 7.51
CA LEU A 50 -0.96 7.92 8.01
C LEU A 50 -0.16 8.89 7.12
N MET A 51 -0.27 8.76 5.80
CA MET A 51 0.39 9.66 4.84
C MET A 51 -0.11 11.11 4.95
N VAL A 52 -1.42 11.30 5.18
CA VAL A 52 -2.01 12.63 5.43
C VAL A 52 -1.46 13.21 6.72
N ALA A 53 -1.31 12.41 7.79
CA ALA A 53 -0.71 12.87 9.04
C ALA A 53 0.73 13.39 8.84
N ILE A 54 1.55 12.68 8.06
CA ILE A 54 2.91 13.10 7.69
C ILE A 54 2.86 14.42 6.90
N LYS A 55 2.01 14.50 5.87
CA LYS A 55 1.84 15.71 5.04
C LYS A 55 1.41 16.93 5.86
N ASN A 56 0.48 16.74 6.79
CA ASN A 56 -0.01 17.81 7.66
C ASN A 56 1.05 18.25 8.67
N TRP A 57 1.82 17.32 9.22
CA TRP A 57 2.97 17.65 10.07
C TRP A 57 4.01 18.48 9.32
N MET A 58 4.33 18.13 8.06
CA MET A 58 5.25 18.93 7.24
C MET A 58 4.75 20.35 7.01
N LYS A 59 3.45 20.52 6.74
CA LYS A 59 2.83 21.84 6.57
C LYS A 59 2.89 22.67 7.86
N ALA A 60 2.56 22.05 9.01
CA ALA A 60 2.54 22.74 10.30
C ALA A 60 3.92 23.15 10.80
N SER A 61 4.95 22.35 10.52
CA SER A 61 6.34 22.63 10.92
C SER A 61 7.08 23.59 9.98
N GLY A 62 6.49 23.93 8.82
CA GLY A 62 7.13 24.77 7.80
C GLY A 62 8.36 24.12 7.15
N HIS A 63 8.60 22.82 7.36
CA HIS A 63 9.75 22.14 6.84
C HIS A 63 9.63 21.89 5.33
N LYS A 64 10.67 22.30 4.59
CA LYS A 64 10.85 21.83 3.22
C LYS A 64 11.06 20.31 3.24
N GLN A 65 10.65 19.65 2.18
CA GLN A 65 10.73 18.19 2.06
C GLN A 65 12.13 17.61 2.29
N VAL A 66 13.19 18.35 1.94
CA VAL A 66 14.58 17.93 2.19
C VAL A 66 14.88 17.85 3.69
N GLU A 67 14.44 18.84 4.47
CA GLU A 67 14.67 18.87 5.92
C GLU A 67 13.76 17.88 6.65
N ALA A 68 12.50 17.79 6.22
CA ALA A 68 11.56 16.80 6.74
C ALA A 68 12.06 15.37 6.51
N ALA A 69 12.70 15.08 5.38
CA ALA A 69 13.25 13.75 5.10
C ALA A 69 14.35 13.37 6.10
N LYS A 70 15.22 14.33 6.48
CA LYS A 70 16.26 14.12 7.49
C LYS A 70 15.65 13.86 8.87
N LEU A 71 14.66 14.66 9.28
CA LEU A 71 13.98 14.51 10.57
C LEU A 71 13.21 13.18 10.69
N LEU A 72 12.66 12.70 9.58
CA LEU A 72 11.96 11.43 9.50
C LEU A 72 12.90 10.24 9.23
N HIS A 73 14.21 10.46 9.14
CA HIS A 73 15.23 9.44 8.84
C HIS A 73 14.94 8.65 7.54
N VAL A 74 14.39 9.31 6.52
CA VAL A 74 14.11 8.69 5.21
C VAL A 74 14.80 9.46 4.09
N SER A 75 14.92 8.82 2.92
CA SER A 75 15.37 9.53 1.72
C SER A 75 14.31 10.53 1.25
N ARG A 76 14.74 11.64 0.62
CA ARG A 76 13.82 12.62 0.02
C ARG A 76 12.85 11.98 -1.00
N PRO A 77 13.28 11.10 -1.92
CA PRO A 77 12.35 10.43 -2.84
C PRO A 77 11.30 9.61 -2.10
N ARG A 78 11.68 8.90 -1.03
CA ARG A 78 10.73 8.13 -0.23
C ARG A 78 9.73 9.04 0.47
N LEU A 79 10.17 10.14 1.08
CA LEU A 79 9.23 11.13 1.61
C LEU A 79 8.30 11.71 0.52
N SER A 80 8.81 11.87 -0.71
CA SER A 80 7.99 12.30 -1.86
C SER A 80 6.86 11.32 -2.14
N ASP A 81 7.19 10.04 -2.18
CA ASP A 81 6.20 9.00 -2.44
C ASP A 81 5.13 8.95 -1.34
N ALA A 82 5.50 9.16 -0.07
CA ALA A 82 4.55 9.27 1.03
C ALA A 82 3.63 10.50 0.92
N VAL A 83 4.19 11.69 0.65
CA VAL A 83 3.42 12.94 0.51
C VAL A 83 2.48 12.92 -0.70
N ASN A 84 2.87 12.21 -1.76
CA ASN A 84 2.07 11.99 -2.96
C ASN A 84 1.15 10.76 -2.88
N GLN A 85 1.00 10.14 -1.70
CA GLN A 85 0.08 9.04 -1.44
C GLN A 85 0.28 7.79 -2.32
N LYS A 86 1.54 7.44 -2.62
CA LYS A 86 1.86 6.19 -3.34
C LYS A 86 1.80 4.98 -2.41
N THR A 87 0.58 4.53 -2.09
CA THR A 87 0.29 3.50 -1.09
C THR A 87 0.89 2.13 -1.39
N ASP A 88 1.19 1.85 -2.66
CA ASP A 88 1.87 0.65 -3.16
C ASP A 88 3.33 0.54 -2.65
N LYS A 89 3.97 1.67 -2.34
CA LYS A 89 5.38 1.71 -1.92
C LYS A 89 5.61 1.63 -0.42
N PHE A 90 4.54 1.51 0.35
CA PHE A 90 4.57 1.56 1.81
C PHE A 90 3.71 0.47 2.42
N THR A 91 4.26 -0.16 3.43
CA THR A 91 3.52 -0.95 4.41
C THR A 91 3.01 -0.04 5.52
N ILE A 92 2.04 -0.53 6.31
CA ILE A 92 1.47 0.24 7.42
C ILE A 92 2.52 0.50 8.51
N ASP A 93 3.32 -0.52 8.87
CA ASP A 93 4.39 -0.41 9.87
C ASP A 93 5.44 0.65 9.49
N ALA A 94 5.83 0.72 8.21
CA ALA A 94 6.77 1.75 7.74
C ALA A 94 6.19 3.17 7.92
N LEU A 95 4.90 3.35 7.63
CA LEU A 95 4.23 4.64 7.82
C LEU A 95 4.05 4.98 9.30
N VAL A 96 3.73 3.99 10.15
CA VAL A 96 3.66 4.17 11.61
C VAL A 96 5.02 4.65 12.15
N GLY A 97 6.12 4.02 11.75
CA GLY A 97 7.47 4.46 12.13
C GLY A 97 7.77 5.89 11.70
N MET A 98 7.40 6.26 10.46
CA MET A 98 7.53 7.64 9.99
C MET A 98 6.68 8.62 10.82
N VAL A 99 5.44 8.28 11.16
CA VAL A 99 4.60 9.14 12.01
C VAL A 99 5.20 9.29 13.40
N GLN A 100 5.78 8.25 13.98
CA GLN A 100 6.43 8.32 15.30
C GLN A 100 7.61 9.31 15.32
N HIS A 101 8.39 9.41 14.25
CA HIS A 101 9.46 10.42 14.12
C HIS A 101 8.95 11.87 14.10
N THR A 102 7.65 12.09 13.89
CA THR A 102 7.03 13.42 14.01
C THR A 102 6.71 13.82 15.46
N GLY A 103 6.96 12.92 16.43
CA GLY A 103 6.54 13.07 17.83
C GLY A 103 5.07 12.77 18.07
N LYS A 104 4.37 12.18 17.09
CA LYS A 104 2.96 11.77 17.21
C LYS A 104 2.83 10.30 17.57
N THR A 105 1.78 9.97 18.31
CA THR A 105 1.39 8.58 18.61
C THR A 105 0.30 8.14 17.65
N VAL A 106 0.43 6.93 17.10
CA VAL A 106 -0.62 6.28 16.31
C VAL A 106 -1.44 5.39 17.23
N ARG A 107 -2.78 5.51 17.16
CA ARG A 107 -3.73 4.61 17.82
C ARG A 107 -4.61 3.97 16.76
N MET A 108 -4.74 2.65 16.82
CA MET A 108 -5.67 1.88 16.00
C MET A 108 -6.84 1.42 16.88
N ILE A 109 -8.05 1.51 16.36
CA ILE A 109 -9.27 0.99 16.99
C ILE A 109 -9.79 -0.07 16.02
N VAL A 110 -10.11 -1.24 16.56
CA VAL A 110 -10.74 -2.34 15.83
C VAL A 110 -12.16 -2.44 16.36
N GLU A 111 -13.13 -2.41 15.44
CA GLU A 111 -14.57 -2.47 15.73
C GLU A 111 -15.16 -3.80 15.25
#